data_AF-A0A924WTK6-F1
#
_entry.id   AF-A0A924WTK6-F1
#
_cell.length_a   1.000
_cell.length_b   1.000
_cell.length_c   1.000
_cell.angle_alpha   90.00
_cell.angle_beta   90.00
_cell.angle_gamma   90.00
#
_symmetry.space_group_name_H-M   'P 1'
#
loop_
_entity.id
_entity.type
_entity.pdbx_description
1 polymer ?
#
loop_
_entity_poly.entity_id
_entity_poly.type
_entity_poly.pdbx_seq_one_letter_code
_entity_poly.pdbx_strand_id
1 'polypeptide(L)'
;MHNALVEAERLGFDTVQVFTKNQQQWRVPPLPQEAVDLWAAQRKRLRFEHVVSHDSYLINLASPDPVLQKKSIDLFDEELRR
;
A
#
# COMPACT_ATOMS: atom_id res chain seq x y z
N MET A 1 5.69 -0.85 -6.67
CA MET A 1 4.31 -0.34 -6.78
C MET A 1 3.94 0.03 -8.21
N HIS A 2 4.62 0.96 -8.88
CA HIS A 2 4.23 1.43 -10.24
C HIS A 2 4.06 0.31 -11.29
N ASN A 3 4.82 -0.80 -11.18
CA ASN A 3 4.64 -1.98 -12.03
C ASN A 3 3.20 -2.54 -12.01
N ALA A 4 2.47 -2.43 -10.89
CA ALA A 4 1.07 -2.86 -10.83
C ALA A 4 0.18 -2.06 -11.80
N LEU A 5 0.45 -0.76 -11.97
CA LEU A 5 -0.26 0.09 -12.93
C LEU A 5 0.08 -0.29 -14.37
N VAL A 6 1.35 -0.59 -14.64
CA VAL A 6 1.81 -1.06 -15.96
C VAL A 6 1.17 -2.40 -16.33
N GLU A 7 1.11 -3.33 -15.37
CA GLU A 7 0.44 -4.62 -15.59
C GLU A 7 -1.07 -4.48 -15.76
N ALA A 8 -1.70 -3.57 -15.01
CA ALA A 8 -3.13 -3.30 -15.16
C ALA A 8 -3.47 -2.77 -16.55
N GLU A 9 -2.69 -1.82 -17.08
CA GLU A 9 -2.83 -1.35 -18.47
C GLU A 9 -2.68 -2.51 -19.46
N ARG A 10 -1.64 -3.34 -19.30
CA ARG A 10 -1.39 -4.49 -20.17
C ARG A 10 -2.54 -5.49 -20.17
N LEU A 11 -3.22 -5.64 -19.03
CA LEU A 11 -4.37 -6.53 -18.85
C LEU A 11 -5.71 -5.88 -19.20
N GLY A 12 -5.73 -4.58 -19.54
CA GLY A 12 -6.96 -3.84 -19.84
C GLY A 12 -7.82 -3.54 -18.61
N PHE A 13 -7.23 -3.50 -17.40
CA PHE A 13 -7.91 -3.08 -16.19
C PHE A 13 -7.87 -1.56 -16.02
N ASP A 14 -8.86 -1.03 -15.31
CA ASP A 14 -9.04 0.39 -15.00
C ASP A 14 -8.77 0.73 -13.52
N THR A 15 -8.49 -0.29 -12.69
CA THR A 15 -8.18 -0.14 -11.28
C THR A 15 -7.18 -1.20 -10.80
N VAL A 16 -6.54 -0.93 -9.66
CA VAL A 16 -5.62 -1.85 -8.98
C VAL A 16 -5.80 -1.81 -7.47
N GLN A 17 -5.55 -2.95 -6.84
CA GLN A 17 -5.28 -3.06 -5.41
C GLN A 17 -3.83 -3.50 -5.21
N VAL A 18 -3.09 -2.82 -4.33
CA VAL A 18 -1.66 -3.11 -4.08
C VAL A 18 -1.34 -3.17 -2.59
N PHE A 19 -0.28 -3.90 -2.25
CA PHE A 19 0.42 -3.69 -0.98
C PHE A 19 1.49 -2.60 -1.17
N THR A 20 1.56 -1.68 -0.23
CA THR A 20 2.49 -0.55 -0.16
C THR A 20 3.84 -0.95 0.46
N LYS A 21 3.86 -2.02 1.26
CA LYS A 21 5.06 -2.64 1.85
C LYS A 21 5.00 -4.16 1.77
N ASN A 22 6.03 -4.84 2.28
CA ASN A 22 5.97 -6.27 2.54
C ASN A 22 4.96 -6.56 3.68
N GLN A 23 3.88 -7.25 3.35
CA GLN A 23 2.78 -7.59 4.26
C GLN A 23 3.16 -8.63 5.33
N GLN A 24 4.33 -9.29 5.20
CA GLN A 24 4.82 -10.28 6.16
C GLN A 24 5.73 -9.68 7.23
N GLN A 25 6.02 -8.38 7.15
CA GLN A 25 6.97 -7.69 8.04
C GLN A 25 6.32 -6.52 8.76
N TRP A 26 6.63 -6.37 10.05
CA TRP A 26 6.25 -5.18 10.85
C TRP A 26 7.09 -3.95 10.50
N ARG A 27 8.30 -4.17 9.96
CA ARG A 27 9.20 -3.09 9.58
C ARG A 27 8.65 -2.38 8.34
N VAL A 28 8.47 -1.07 8.44
CA VAL A 28 8.11 -0.21 7.30
C VAL A 28 9.34 0.61 6.91
N PRO A 29 10.02 0.29 5.80
CA PRO A 29 11.05 1.17 5.28
C PRO A 29 10.39 2.45 4.73
N PRO A 30 11.05 3.62 4.86
CA PRO A 30 10.61 4.85 4.24
C PRO A 30 10.34 4.64 2.75
N LEU A 31 9.27 5.25 2.25
CA LEU A 31 8.95 5.18 0.83
C LEU A 31 9.93 6.08 0.05
N PRO A 32 10.71 5.53 -0.91
CA PRO A 32 11.61 6.35 -1.70
C PRO A 32 10.83 7.36 -2.54
N GLN A 33 11.28 8.62 -2.59
CA GLN A 33 10.61 9.67 -3.37
C GLN A 33 10.45 9.28 -4.84
N GLU A 34 11.46 8.64 -5.44
CA GLU A 34 11.40 8.13 -6.81
C GLU A 34 10.23 7.16 -7.03
N ALA A 35 9.94 6.31 -6.04
CA ALA A 35 8.82 5.36 -6.14
C ALA A 35 7.46 6.08 -6.11
N VAL A 36 7.34 7.15 -5.33
CA VAL A 36 6.17 8.03 -5.28
C VAL A 36 5.97 8.73 -6.62
N ASP A 37 7.03 9.32 -7.15
CA ASP A 37 7.01 10.07 -8.41
C ASP A 37 6.61 9.18 -9.59
N LEU A 38 7.20 7.97 -9.67
CA LEU A 38 6.86 6.99 -10.69
C LEU A 38 5.41 6.51 -10.59
N TRP A 39 4.91 6.27 -9.37
CA TRP A 39 3.51 5.89 -9.15
C TRP A 39 2.56 7.00 -9.60
N ALA A 40 2.81 8.25 -9.17
CA ALA A 40 2.00 9.41 -9.53
C ALA A 40 1.99 9.65 -11.05
N ALA A 41 3.17 9.57 -11.70
CA ALA A 41 3.30 9.74 -13.14
C ALA A 41 2.52 8.67 -13.93
N GLN A 42 2.65 7.39 -13.55
CA GLN A 42 1.93 6.30 -14.23
C GLN A 42 0.41 6.39 -13.99
N ARG A 43 -0.03 6.66 -12.76
CA ARG A 43 -1.45 6.82 -12.45
C ARG A 43 -2.07 7.95 -13.28
N LYS A 44 -1.38 9.09 -13.38
CA LYS A 44 -1.82 10.23 -14.20
C LYS A 44 -1.88 9.88 -15.68
N ARG A 45 -0.87 9.17 -16.21
CA ARG A 45 -0.83 8.72 -17.61
C ARG A 45 -2.00 7.82 -17.97
N LEU A 46 -2.32 6.87 -17.08
CA LEU A 46 -3.39 5.89 -17.26
C LEU A 46 -4.78 6.41 -16.91
N ARG A 47 -4.87 7.57 -16.26
CA ARG A 47 -6.14 8.17 -15.78
C ARG A 47 -6.91 7.25 -14.82
N PHE A 48 -6.20 6.48 -14.00
CA PHE A 48 -6.83 5.66 -12.97
C PHE A 48 -7.38 6.55 -11.86
N GLU A 49 -8.70 6.72 -11.83
CA GLU A 49 -9.40 7.54 -10.84
C GLU A 49 -9.31 6.92 -9.44
N HIS A 50 -9.45 5.60 -9.34
CA HIS A 50 -9.45 4.87 -8.09
C HIS A 50 -8.33 3.82 -8.05
N VAL A 51 -7.58 3.83 -6.95
CA VAL A 51 -6.60 2.81 -6.59
C VAL A 51 -6.80 2.45 -5.12
N VAL A 52 -6.50 1.21 -4.76
CA VAL A 52 -6.70 0.69 -3.40
C VAL A 52 -5.36 0.22 -2.84
N SER A 53 -5.03 0.63 -1.61
CA SER A 53 -4.02 -0.05 -0.82
C SER A 53 -4.70 -1.10 0.05
N HIS A 54 -4.16 -2.32 0.05
CA HIS A 54 -4.58 -3.34 1.00
C HIS A 54 -3.58 -3.38 2.15
N ASP A 55 -4.11 -3.39 3.36
CA ASP A 55 -3.31 -3.38 4.56
C ASP A 55 -2.68 -4.76 4.85
N SER A 56 -1.67 -4.77 5.71
CA SER A 56 -0.91 -5.94 6.15
C SER A 56 -1.77 -6.91 6.96
N TYR A 57 -1.79 -8.20 6.60
CA TYR A 57 -2.56 -9.23 7.34
C TYR A 57 -2.08 -9.44 8.79
N LEU A 58 -0.91 -8.89 9.15
CA LEU A 58 -0.39 -8.88 10.51
C LEU A 58 -1.20 -7.98 11.46
N ILE A 59 -1.92 -6.99 10.93
CA ILE A 59 -2.69 -6.04 11.73
C ILE A 59 -3.92 -6.74 12.30
N ASN A 60 -4.07 -6.64 13.62
CA ASN A 60 -5.26 -7.03 14.33
C ASN A 60 -5.66 -5.92 15.31
N LEU A 61 -6.43 -4.95 14.81
CA LEU A 61 -6.94 -3.82 15.61
C LEU A 61 -7.88 -4.27 16.74
N ALA A 62 -8.48 -5.46 16.62
CA ALA A 62 -9.35 -6.07 17.63
C ALA A 62 -8.62 -7.04 18.57
N SER A 63 -7.27 -7.05 18.55
CA SER A 63 -6.48 -7.95 19.38
C SER A 63 -6.74 -7.72 20.87
N PRO A 64 -7.01 -8.78 21.66
CA PRO A 64 -7.07 -8.68 23.12
C PRO A 64 -5.68 -8.59 23.76
N ASP A 65 -4.62 -8.93 23.02
CA ASP A 65 -3.24 -8.70 23.46
C ASP A 65 -2.88 -7.22 23.23
N PRO A 66 -2.61 -6.44 24.30
CA PRO A 66 -2.32 -5.01 24.20
C PRO A 66 -1.02 -4.71 23.45
N VAL A 67 -0.04 -5.63 23.43
CA VAL A 67 1.22 -5.44 22.68
C VAL A 67 0.94 -5.54 21.18
N LEU A 68 0.19 -6.56 20.77
CA LEU A 68 -0.21 -6.73 19.37
C LEU A 68 -1.19 -5.63 18.91
N GLN A 69 -2.13 -5.22 19.77
CA GLN A 69 -3.05 -4.13 19.45
C GLN A 69 -2.28 -2.83 19.19
N LYS A 70 -1.34 -2.47 20.08
CA LYS A 70 -0.50 -1.28 19.88
C LYS A 70 0.29 -1.36 18.58
N LYS A 71 0.98 -2.47 18.33
CA LYS A 71 1.72 -2.68 17.06
C LYS A 71 0.81 -2.57 15.83
N SER A 72 -0.43 -3.05 15.94
CA SER A 72 -1.41 -2.98 14.86
C SER A 72 -1.87 -1.56 14.58
N ILE A 73 -2.13 -0.76 15.63
CA ILE A 73 -2.48 0.65 15.51
C ILE A 73 -1.32 1.45 14.91
N ASP A 74 -0.10 1.24 15.43
CA ASP A 74 1.09 1.94 14.95
C ASP A 74 1.35 1.64 13.46
N LEU A 75 1.20 0.38 13.04
CA LEU A 75 1.37 -0.01 11.64
C LEU A 75 0.23 0.52 10.74
N PHE A 76 -1.00 0.54 11.25
CA PHE A 76 -2.15 1.08 10.53
C PHE A 76 -2.02 2.59 10.28
N ASP A 77 -1.59 3.36 11.28
CA ASP A 77 -1.32 4.80 11.11
C ASP A 77 -0.21 5.06 10.07
N GLU A 78 0.85 4.26 10.09
CA GLU A 78 1.94 4.35 9.11
C GLU A 78 1.45 4.05 7.68
N GLU A 79 0.62 3.00 7.50
CA GLU A 79 0.05 2.65 6.18
C GLU A 79 -0.92 3.73 5.66
N LEU A 80 -1.65 4.42 6.54
CA LEU A 80 -2.54 5.53 6.17
C LEU A 80 -1.80 6.79 5.72
N ARG A 81 -0.59 7.04 6.25
CA ARG A 81 0.22 8.23 5.91
C ARG A 81 0.99 8.09 4.60
N ARG A 82 1.04 6.88 4.04
CA ARG A 82 2.00 6.48 3.01
C ARG A 82 1.59 6.82 1.58
#